data_AF-A0A0M0JD30-F1
#
_entry.id   AF-A0A0M0JD30-F1
#
_cell.length_a   1.000
_cell.length_b   1.000
_cell.length_c   1.000
_cell.angle_alpha   90.00
_cell.angle_beta   90.00
_cell.angle_gamma   90.00
#
_symmetry.space_group_name_H-M   'P 1'
#
loop_
_entity.id
_entity.type
_entity.pdbx_description
1 polymer ?
#
loop_
_entity_poly.entity_id
_entity_poly.type
_entity_poly.pdbx_seq_one_letter_code
_entity_poly.pdbx_strand_id
1 'polypeptide(L)'
;MIAMRYLNLTTNNISGTLPPSIGNMQDLADLSLSENRLTGSVPLEIGSLSTLRHLRMHNNALNGNLTALSTLGGLRSLLTFDLYANHMHGDVPPSIQDLVSLQYLYLDNQHYGPLRQYYCGQRIPNNGKYNYRIVRDEYLTMTSTPCDNMYDTNFAFSSLQESGVYAL
;
A
#
# COMPACT_ATOMS: atom_id res chain seq x y z
N MET A 1 -20.37 -5.25 -24.75
CA MET A 1 -19.87 -4.42 -23.63
C MET A 1 -18.37 -4.61 -23.54
N ILE A 2 -17.60 -3.53 -23.46
CA ILE A 2 -16.14 -3.60 -23.30
C ILE A 2 -15.85 -3.35 -21.82
N ALA A 3 -15.25 -4.33 -21.15
CA ALA A 3 -14.85 -4.24 -19.75
C ALA A 3 -13.43 -3.66 -19.67
N MET A 4 -13.26 -2.52 -19.01
CA MET A 4 -11.94 -1.95 -18.76
C MET A 4 -11.31 -2.63 -17.54
N ARG A 5 -10.32 -3.50 -17.80
CA ARG A 5 -9.60 -4.24 -16.75
C ARG A 5 -8.35 -3.55 -16.25
N TYR A 6 -7.75 -2.69 -17.07
CA TYR A 6 -6.49 -2.01 -16.78
C TYR A 6 -6.63 -0.54 -17.13
N LEU A 7 -6.44 0.34 -16.14
CA LEU A 7 -6.35 1.77 -16.33
C LEU A 7 -5.01 2.24 -15.78
N ASN A 8 -4.07 2.52 -16.68
CA ASN A 8 -2.76 3.06 -16.34
C ASN A 8 -2.65 4.48 -16.88
N LEU A 9 -2.58 5.44 -15.97
CA LEU A 9 -2.40 6.86 -16.22
C LEU A 9 -1.16 7.40 -15.51
N THR A 10 -0.19 6.54 -15.21
CA THR A 10 1.04 6.90 -14.49
C THR A 10 1.86 7.94 -15.27
N THR A 11 2.50 8.84 -14.53
CA THR A 11 3.41 9.88 -15.06
C THR A 11 2.72 10.81 -16.05
N ASN A 12 1.65 11.46 -15.58
CA ASN A 12 0.93 12.49 -16.34
C ASN A 12 0.80 13.78 -15.52
N ASN A 13 0.17 14.79 -16.10
CA ASN A 13 -0.15 16.05 -15.42
C ASN A 13 -1.62 16.11 -14.97
N ILE A 14 -2.26 14.96 -14.69
CA ILE A 14 -3.66 14.92 -14.27
C ILE A 14 -3.78 15.59 -12.90
N SER A 15 -4.70 16.54 -12.76
CA SER A 15 -4.92 17.32 -11.55
C SER A 15 -6.40 17.33 -11.16
N GLY A 16 -6.67 17.71 -9.92
CA GLY A 16 -8.02 17.71 -9.36
C GLY A 16 -8.27 16.48 -8.48
N THR A 17 -9.51 16.26 -8.10
CA THR A 17 -9.90 15.18 -7.19
C THR A 17 -10.26 13.90 -7.94
N LEU A 18 -10.09 12.75 -7.29
CA LEU A 18 -10.59 11.48 -7.82
C LEU A 18 -12.13 11.46 -7.67
N PRO A 19 -12.91 11.36 -8.76
CA PRO A 19 -14.35 11.42 -8.66
C PRO A 19 -14.94 10.13 -8.07
N PRO A 20 -16.05 10.20 -7.32
CA PRO A 20 -16.78 9.04 -6.81
C PRO A 20 -17.17 8.01 -7.88
N SER A 21 -17.36 8.45 -9.12
CA SER A 21 -17.69 7.59 -10.26
C SER A 21 -16.62 6.55 -10.59
N ILE A 22 -15.42 6.64 -10.04
CA ILE A 22 -14.40 5.57 -10.14
C ILE A 22 -14.96 4.23 -9.67
N GLY A 23 -15.86 4.23 -8.68
CA GLY A 23 -16.54 3.03 -8.17
C GLY A 23 -17.47 2.35 -9.17
N ASN A 24 -17.71 2.92 -10.36
CA ASN A 24 -18.51 2.28 -11.40
C ASN A 24 -17.70 1.31 -12.27
N MET A 25 -16.37 1.31 -12.15
CA MET A 25 -15.47 0.48 -12.95
C MET A 25 -15.35 -0.96 -12.40
N GLN A 26 -16.48 -1.66 -12.29
CA GLN A 26 -16.60 -2.94 -11.55
C GLN A 26 -15.70 -4.09 -12.04
N ASP A 27 -15.26 -4.04 -13.31
CA ASP A 27 -14.36 -5.04 -13.91
C ASP A 27 -12.87 -4.68 -13.80
N LEU A 28 -12.52 -3.57 -13.15
CA LEU A 28 -11.16 -3.05 -13.10
C LEU A 28 -10.28 -3.89 -12.17
N ALA A 29 -9.22 -4.50 -12.72
CA ALA A 29 -8.24 -5.29 -12.01
C ALA A 29 -6.99 -4.48 -11.62
N ASP A 30 -6.62 -3.49 -12.42
CA ASP A 30 -5.44 -2.65 -12.21
C ASP A 30 -5.78 -1.17 -12.40
N LEU A 31 -5.55 -0.38 -11.35
CA LEU A 31 -5.65 1.08 -11.38
C LEU A 31 -4.30 1.69 -10.98
N SER A 32 -3.68 2.40 -11.92
CA SER A 32 -2.44 3.13 -11.68
C SER A 32 -2.63 4.60 -12.02
N LEU A 33 -2.60 5.45 -11.00
CA LEU A 33 -2.71 6.91 -11.06
C LEU A 33 -1.46 7.61 -10.52
N SER A 34 -0.40 6.84 -10.28
CA SER A 34 0.84 7.34 -9.68
C SER A 34 1.50 8.45 -10.49
N GLU A 35 2.31 9.28 -9.84
CA GLU A 35 3.09 10.35 -10.47
C GLU A 35 2.19 11.32 -11.25
N ASN A 36 1.21 11.89 -10.56
CA ASN A 36 0.29 12.89 -11.08
C ASN A 36 0.18 14.06 -10.08
N ARG A 37 -0.80 14.93 -10.27
CA ARG A 37 -1.09 16.10 -9.42
C ARG A 37 -2.47 16.00 -8.78
N LEU A 38 -2.94 14.78 -8.50
CA LEU A 38 -4.24 14.56 -7.87
C LEU A 38 -4.25 15.11 -6.45
N THR A 39 -5.37 15.71 -6.05
CA THR A 39 -5.57 16.35 -4.75
C THR A 39 -6.85 15.85 -4.07
N GLY A 40 -7.08 16.27 -2.84
CA GLY A 40 -8.27 15.89 -2.06
C GLY A 40 -8.21 14.46 -1.54
N SER A 41 -9.32 13.99 -0.98
CA SER A 41 -9.44 12.65 -0.40
C SER A 41 -9.71 11.57 -1.42
N VAL A 42 -9.25 10.36 -1.13
CA VAL A 42 -9.66 9.16 -1.87
C VAL A 42 -11.16 8.91 -1.60
N PRO A 43 -12.02 8.84 -2.63
CA PRO A 43 -13.46 8.58 -2.49
C PRO A 43 -13.73 7.19 -1.90
N LEU A 44 -14.75 7.07 -1.06
CA LEU A 44 -15.14 5.79 -0.43
C LEU A 44 -15.64 4.78 -1.46
N GLU A 45 -16.14 5.26 -2.59
CA GLU A 45 -16.59 4.45 -3.71
C GLU A 45 -15.48 3.59 -4.30
N ILE A 46 -14.20 3.89 -4.05
CA ILE A 46 -13.09 3.01 -4.45
C ILE A 46 -13.25 1.60 -3.85
N GLY A 47 -13.86 1.48 -2.67
CA GLY A 47 -14.12 0.22 -2.00
C GLY A 47 -15.11 -0.70 -2.72
N SER A 48 -15.85 -0.20 -3.72
CA SER A 48 -16.77 -1.03 -4.52
C SER A 48 -16.05 -1.85 -5.60
N LEU A 49 -14.78 -1.59 -5.87
CA LEU A 49 -13.99 -2.24 -6.93
C LEU A 49 -13.50 -3.62 -6.50
N SER A 50 -14.44 -4.54 -6.24
CA SER A 50 -14.16 -5.86 -5.66
C SER A 50 -13.19 -6.74 -6.48
N THR A 51 -13.04 -6.48 -7.78
CA THR A 51 -12.12 -7.20 -8.68
C THR A 51 -10.70 -6.61 -8.70
N LEU A 52 -10.47 -5.46 -8.06
CA LEU A 52 -9.21 -4.73 -8.09
C LEU A 52 -8.12 -5.51 -7.37
N ARG A 53 -6.99 -5.68 -8.06
CA ARG A 53 -5.80 -6.40 -7.58
C ARG A 53 -4.67 -5.44 -7.26
N HIS A 54 -4.53 -4.36 -8.01
CA HIS A 54 -3.50 -3.37 -7.77
C HIS A 54 -4.08 -1.96 -7.82
N LEU A 55 -3.88 -1.24 -6.71
CA LEU A 55 -4.24 0.16 -6.57
C LEU A 55 -2.97 0.96 -6.27
N ARG A 56 -2.51 1.75 -7.25
CA ARG A 56 -1.30 2.57 -7.13
C ARG A 56 -1.63 4.03 -7.36
N MET A 57 -1.36 4.88 -6.37
CA MET A 57 -1.63 6.31 -6.39
C MET A 57 -0.49 7.13 -5.77
N HIS A 58 0.72 6.55 -5.71
CA HIS A 58 1.88 7.20 -5.11
C HIS A 58 2.33 8.46 -5.87
N ASN A 59 3.11 9.32 -5.22
CA ASN A 59 3.60 10.58 -5.80
C ASN A 59 2.44 11.42 -6.36
N ASN A 60 1.50 11.77 -5.50
CA ASN A 60 0.40 12.70 -5.75
C ASN A 60 0.30 13.68 -4.56
N ALA A 61 -0.74 14.53 -4.55
CA ALA A 61 -1.05 15.43 -3.44
C ALA A 61 -2.36 15.03 -2.74
N LEU A 62 -2.73 13.74 -2.76
CA LEU A 62 -3.91 13.21 -2.08
C LEU A 62 -3.78 13.44 -0.56
N ASN A 63 -4.89 13.73 0.10
CA ASN A 63 -4.92 14.08 1.51
C ASN A 63 -6.13 13.47 2.24
N GLY A 64 -6.23 13.75 3.53
CA GLY A 64 -7.30 13.24 4.38
C GLY A 64 -6.85 12.11 5.29
N ASN A 65 -7.78 11.68 6.12
CA ASN A 65 -7.50 10.71 7.17
C ASN A 65 -7.70 9.28 6.66
N LEU A 66 -6.70 8.41 6.83
CA LEU A 66 -6.77 7.00 6.44
C LEU A 66 -7.94 6.26 7.10
N THR A 67 -8.26 6.59 8.36
CA THR A 67 -9.42 6.01 9.08
C THR A 67 -10.77 6.28 8.40
N ALA A 68 -10.84 7.33 7.55
CA ALA A 68 -12.05 7.64 6.80
C ALA A 68 -12.34 6.61 5.70
N LEU A 69 -11.34 5.83 5.24
CA LEU A 69 -11.48 4.80 4.20
C LEU A 69 -12.18 3.54 4.71
N SER A 70 -13.38 3.69 5.29
CA SER A 70 -14.14 2.62 5.93
C SER A 70 -14.56 1.51 4.95
N THR A 71 -14.76 1.86 3.67
CA THR A 71 -15.15 0.93 2.60
C THR A 71 -13.99 0.14 2.00
N LEU A 72 -12.75 0.43 2.38
CA LEU A 72 -11.56 -0.21 1.82
C LEU A 72 -11.64 -1.74 1.90
N GLY A 73 -12.26 -2.29 2.95
CA GLY A 73 -12.46 -3.72 3.14
C GLY A 73 -13.25 -4.44 2.03
N GLY A 74 -13.95 -3.71 1.16
CA GLY A 74 -14.58 -4.28 -0.04
C GLY A 74 -13.59 -4.78 -1.10
N LEU A 75 -12.33 -4.32 -1.06
CA LEU A 75 -11.26 -4.68 -2.01
C LEU A 75 -10.61 -6.04 -1.68
N ARG A 76 -11.41 -7.09 -1.54
CA ARG A 76 -10.95 -8.40 -1.03
C ARG A 76 -9.91 -9.08 -1.93
N SER A 77 -9.86 -8.74 -3.22
CA SER A 77 -8.88 -9.24 -4.20
C SER A 77 -7.59 -8.41 -4.28
N LEU A 78 -7.48 -7.33 -3.51
CA LEU A 78 -6.35 -6.41 -3.58
C LEU A 78 -5.06 -7.07 -3.09
N LEU A 79 -4.03 -7.05 -3.94
CA LEU A 79 -2.69 -7.57 -3.67
C LEU A 79 -1.72 -6.44 -3.30
N THR A 80 -1.89 -5.28 -3.93
CA THR A 80 -1.03 -4.11 -3.72
C THR A 80 -1.88 -2.87 -3.48
N PHE A 81 -1.61 -2.19 -2.37
CA PHE A 81 -2.13 -0.86 -2.09
C PHE A 81 -0.97 0.10 -1.87
N ASP A 82 -0.88 1.11 -2.74
CA ASP A 82 0.23 2.06 -2.72
C ASP A 82 -0.28 3.51 -2.72
N LEU A 83 -0.10 4.16 -1.58
CA LEU A 83 -0.39 5.57 -1.32
C LEU A 83 0.88 6.37 -0.98
N TYR A 84 2.05 5.80 -1.18
CA TYR A 84 3.33 6.40 -0.81
C TYR A 84 3.51 7.82 -1.39
N ALA A 85 4.20 8.71 -0.68
CA ALA A 85 4.45 10.08 -1.13
C ALA A 85 3.16 10.83 -1.50
N ASN A 86 2.27 10.94 -0.52
CA ASN A 86 1.07 11.77 -0.52
C ASN A 86 0.98 12.58 0.79
N HIS A 87 -0.11 13.32 1.00
CA HIS A 87 -0.38 14.07 2.23
C HIS A 87 -1.46 13.40 3.10
N MET A 88 -1.57 12.07 3.02
CA MET A 88 -2.45 11.28 3.87
C MET A 88 -1.97 11.34 5.33
N HIS A 89 -2.88 11.29 6.29
CA HIS A 89 -2.56 11.27 7.72
C HIS A 89 -3.51 10.36 8.50
N GLY A 90 -3.29 10.25 9.81
CA GLY A 90 -4.08 9.41 10.70
C GLY A 90 -3.73 7.93 10.62
N ASP A 91 -4.45 7.14 11.42
CA ASP A 91 -4.18 5.72 11.64
C ASP A 91 -4.71 4.87 10.47
N VAL A 92 -4.11 3.69 10.29
CA VAL A 92 -4.61 2.71 9.32
C VAL A 92 -6.03 2.28 9.73
N PRO A 93 -7.03 2.31 8.82
CA PRO A 93 -8.42 1.99 9.17
C PRO A 93 -8.55 0.51 9.57
N PRO A 94 -9.46 0.14 10.50
CA PRO A 94 -9.70 -1.26 10.86
C PRO A 94 -10.11 -2.13 9.67
N SER A 95 -10.80 -1.56 8.67
CA SER A 95 -11.19 -2.23 7.42
C SER A 95 -10.02 -2.78 6.60
N ILE A 96 -8.78 -2.34 6.88
CA ILE A 96 -7.59 -2.92 6.26
C ILE A 96 -7.55 -4.44 6.46
N GLN A 97 -8.02 -4.95 7.61
CA GLN A 97 -8.01 -6.38 7.96
C GLN A 97 -8.78 -7.26 6.97
N ASP A 98 -9.80 -6.69 6.32
CA ASP A 98 -10.70 -7.37 5.39
C ASP A 98 -10.07 -7.56 4.00
N LEU A 99 -8.91 -6.94 3.74
CA LEU A 99 -8.12 -7.09 2.52
C LEU A 99 -7.40 -8.43 2.50
N VAL A 100 -8.19 -9.51 2.38
CA VAL A 100 -7.76 -10.91 2.55
C VAL A 100 -6.61 -11.33 1.63
N SER A 101 -6.44 -10.66 0.50
CA SER A 101 -5.39 -10.97 -0.48
C SER A 101 -4.17 -10.06 -0.40
N LEU A 102 -4.15 -9.06 0.48
CA LEU A 102 -3.12 -8.01 0.48
C LEU A 102 -1.74 -8.56 0.81
N GLN A 103 -0.78 -8.25 -0.05
CA GLN A 103 0.63 -8.67 0.08
C GLN A 103 1.55 -7.47 0.31
N TYR A 104 1.25 -6.34 -0.32
CA TYR A 104 2.10 -5.15 -0.29
C TYR A 104 1.28 -3.91 0.09
N LEU A 105 1.72 -3.25 1.15
CA LEU A 105 1.15 -1.99 1.61
C LEU A 105 2.26 -0.93 1.68
N TYR A 106 2.10 0.12 0.87
CA TYR A 106 3.04 1.24 0.81
C TYR A 106 2.34 2.50 1.31
N LEU A 107 2.83 3.01 2.45
CA LEU A 107 2.37 4.23 3.13
C LEU A 107 3.61 5.06 3.49
N ASP A 108 3.45 6.36 3.76
CA ASP A 108 4.55 7.17 4.28
C ASP A 108 4.86 6.87 5.76
N ASN A 109 6.09 7.20 6.20
CA ASN A 109 6.58 6.96 7.56
C ASN A 109 5.86 7.77 8.68
N GLN A 110 4.84 8.56 8.35
CA GLN A 110 4.11 9.44 9.28
C GLN A 110 2.83 8.81 9.83
N HIS A 111 2.57 7.53 9.55
CA HIS A 111 1.38 6.82 9.98
C HIS A 111 1.68 5.95 11.21
N TYR A 112 1.08 6.33 12.34
CA TYR A 112 1.23 5.66 13.62
C TYR A 112 -0.07 4.95 13.98
N GLY A 113 -0.14 3.65 13.75
CA GLY A 113 -1.25 2.80 14.20
C GLY A 113 -0.75 1.36 14.27
N PRO A 114 -1.39 0.47 15.04
CA PRO A 114 -0.90 -0.88 15.19
C PRO A 114 -1.18 -1.69 13.91
N LEU A 115 -0.33 -1.54 12.90
CA LEU A 115 -0.18 -2.59 11.88
C LEU A 115 0.07 -3.93 12.60
N ARG A 116 0.81 -3.90 13.72
CA ARG A 116 1.06 -5.04 14.62
C ARG A 116 -0.19 -5.74 15.20
N GLN A 117 -1.36 -5.09 15.25
CA GLN A 117 -2.58 -5.74 15.75
C GLN A 117 -3.31 -6.54 14.66
N TYR A 118 -3.01 -6.28 13.38
CA TYR A 118 -3.74 -6.85 12.24
C TYR A 118 -2.83 -7.55 11.20
N TYR A 119 -1.54 -7.20 11.17
CA TYR A 119 -0.55 -7.67 10.19
C TYR A 119 0.86 -7.76 10.79
N CYS A 120 1.49 -8.93 10.65
CA CYS A 120 2.93 -9.07 10.75
C CYS A 120 3.55 -8.67 9.40
N GLY A 121 4.60 -7.86 9.40
CA GLY A 121 5.22 -7.45 8.15
C GLY A 121 6.70 -7.12 8.26
N GLN A 122 7.46 -7.57 7.27
CA GLN A 122 8.86 -7.20 7.13
C GLN A 122 8.92 -5.75 6.66
N ARG A 123 9.61 -4.90 7.43
CA ARG A 123 10.01 -3.57 6.96
C ARG A 123 11.03 -3.77 5.84
N ILE A 124 10.67 -3.38 4.62
CA ILE A 124 11.62 -3.38 3.51
C ILE A 124 12.21 -1.97 3.44
N PRO A 125 13.52 -1.79 3.66
CA PRO A 125 14.19 -0.50 3.48
C PRO A 125 14.03 -0.01 2.04
N ASN A 126 13.62 1.24 1.86
CA ASN A 126 13.48 1.91 0.56
C ASN A 126 13.99 3.34 0.66
N ASN A 127 15.27 3.56 0.32
CA ASN A 127 15.91 4.88 0.29
C ASN A 127 15.61 5.77 1.52
N GLY A 128 15.76 5.22 2.72
CA GLY A 128 15.52 5.95 3.98
C GLY A 128 14.07 5.92 4.47
N LYS A 129 13.17 5.18 3.81
CA LYS A 129 11.78 4.95 4.23
C LYS A 129 11.44 3.46 4.36
N TYR A 130 10.29 3.12 4.97
CA TYR A 130 9.88 1.74 5.22
C TYR A 130 8.65 1.36 4.39
N ASN A 131 8.73 0.27 3.63
CA ASN A 131 7.58 -0.40 3.04
C ASN A 131 7.12 -1.55 3.95
N TYR A 132 5.85 -1.92 3.91
CA TYR A 132 5.35 -3.10 4.61
C TYR A 132 5.07 -4.22 3.61
N ARG A 133 5.87 -5.30 3.69
CA ARG A 133 5.47 -6.59 3.12
C ARG A 133 4.64 -7.31 4.17
N ILE A 134 3.37 -7.50 3.87
CA ILE A 134 2.44 -8.19 4.77
C ILE A 134 2.67 -9.69 4.62
N VAL A 135 2.92 -10.36 5.74
CA VAL A 135 2.98 -11.82 5.82
C VAL A 135 1.79 -12.26 6.68
N ARG A 136 0.86 -13.01 6.10
CA ARG A 136 -0.22 -13.65 6.87
C ARG A 136 0.32 -14.92 7.48
N ASP A 137 0.30 -15.02 8.80
CA ASP A 137 0.55 -16.28 9.50
C ASP A 137 -0.66 -17.20 9.32
N GLU A 138 -0.58 -18.14 8.39
CA GLU A 138 -1.59 -19.21 8.26
C GLU A 138 -1.45 -20.31 9.35
N TYR A 139 -0.59 -20.15 10.36
CA TYR A 139 -0.24 -21.23 11.31
C TYR A 139 -0.03 -20.85 12.79
N LEU A 140 -0.59 -19.75 13.31
CA LEU A 140 -0.46 -19.44 14.75
C LEU A 140 -1.73 -19.76 15.54
N THR A 141 -1.78 -21.01 16.02
CA THR A 141 -2.59 -21.39 17.19
C THR A 141 -2.18 -20.52 18.39
N MET A 142 -3.15 -19.79 18.94
CA MET A 142 -3.28 -19.03 20.22
C MET A 142 -2.17 -18.96 21.31
N THR A 143 -0.88 -19.32 21.12
CA THR A 143 0.08 -19.42 22.24
C THR A 143 1.49 -18.88 22.00
N SER A 144 1.79 -18.16 20.91
CA SER A 144 3.08 -17.45 20.79
C SER A 144 2.91 -16.05 20.20
N THR A 145 3.64 -15.10 20.76
CA THR A 145 3.60 -13.67 20.41
C THR A 145 4.00 -13.46 18.94
N PRO A 146 3.10 -12.95 18.07
CA PRO A 146 3.28 -13.00 16.61
C PRO A 146 4.42 -12.14 16.02
N CYS A 147 5.12 -11.33 16.83
CA CYS A 147 5.95 -10.23 16.31
C CYS A 147 7.38 -10.18 16.87
N ASP A 148 7.79 -11.13 17.72
CA ASP A 148 9.05 -11.01 18.47
C ASP A 148 10.30 -11.43 17.68
N ASN A 149 10.15 -12.25 16.63
CA ASN A 149 11.29 -12.77 15.86
C ASN A 149 11.62 -12.00 14.57
N MET A 150 10.92 -10.91 14.24
CA MET A 150 11.26 -10.07 13.06
C MET A 150 12.28 -8.96 13.37
N TYR A 151 12.83 -8.95 14.59
CA TYR A 151 13.97 -8.12 14.96
C TYR A 151 15.32 -8.82 14.81
N ASP A 152 15.38 -10.04 14.23
CA ASP A 152 16.70 -10.64 14.02
C ASP A 152 17.48 -9.83 12.98
N THR A 153 18.43 -9.11 13.53
CA THR A 153 19.19 -8.00 12.99
C THR A 153 20.42 -8.53 12.25
N ASN A 154 20.35 -9.74 11.71
CA ASN A 154 21.50 -10.49 11.20
C ASN A 154 21.27 -11.16 9.83
N PHE A 155 20.73 -10.43 8.85
CA PHE A 155 21.30 -10.58 7.50
C PHE A 155 22.55 -9.71 7.44
N ALA A 156 23.61 -10.24 8.04
CA ALA A 156 24.96 -9.77 7.85
C ALA A 156 25.23 -9.73 6.33
N PHE A 157 25.59 -8.55 5.84
CA PHE A 157 26.50 -8.43 4.71
C PHE A 157 27.69 -9.35 4.98
N SER A 158 27.71 -10.53 4.37
CA SER A 158 28.95 -11.24 4.14
C SER A 158 29.10 -11.44 2.63
N SER A 159 30.16 -10.82 2.12
CA SER A 159 30.73 -10.95 0.77
C SER A 159 30.01 -10.27 -0.41
N LEU A 160 30.06 -8.94 -0.45
CA LEU A 160 30.74 -8.31 -1.59
C LEU A 160 31.85 -7.42 -1.02
N GLN A 161 33.04 -7.93 -1.20
CA GLN A 161 34.31 -7.59 -0.61
C GLN A 161 34.77 -6.20 -1.06
N GLU A 162 35.28 -5.40 -0.14
CA GLU A 162 36.20 -4.32 -0.47
C GLU A 162 37.34 -4.89 -1.33
N SER A 163 37.51 -4.34 -2.52
CA SER A 163 38.83 -4.20 -3.12
C SER A 163 38.82 -2.88 -3.89
N GLY A 164 39.88 -2.09 -3.67
CA GLY A 164 40.06 -0.73 -4.16
C GLY A 164 39.79 -0.56 -5.66
N VAL A 165 39.71 0.66 -6.16
CA VAL A 165 40.92 1.44 -6.45
C VAL A 165 40.49 2.87 -6.80
N TYR A 166 41.26 3.84 -6.29
CA TYR A 166 41.32 5.22 -6.80
C TYR A 166 41.87 5.25 -8.24
N ALA A 167 41.44 6.25 -9.03
CA ALA A 167 41.88 6.62 -10.39
C ALA A 167 41.09 5.93 -11.53
N LEU A 168 40.62 6.64 -12.55
CA LEU A 168 41.06 7.90 -13.16
C LEU A 168 39.93 8.95 -13.27
#